data_AF-A0A6N6WNA3-F1
#
_entry.id   AF-A0A6N6WNA3-F1
#
_cell.length_a   1.000
_cell.length_b   1.000
_cell.length_c   1.000
_cell.angle_alpha   90.00
_cell.angle_beta   90.00
_cell.angle_gamma   90.00
#
_symmetry.space_group_name_H-M   'P 1'
#
loop_
_entity.id
_entity.type
_entity.pdbx_description
1 polymer ?
#
loop_
_entity_poly.entity_id
_entity_poly.type
_entity_poly.pdbx_seq_one_letter_code
_entity_poly.pdbx_strand_id
1 'polypeptide(L)'
;IVGMRLYGDAGVAIATGVLTFVVLVFAEVLPKTIAALYPEKVAYPSSFLLAPLQILMMPLVWLLNAITRMLMRMMGIKTDIVVSGSLSKEELRTIVHESRSQISRRNQDMLLSVLDLEKMTVDDIMVPRSEIIGIDIN
;
A
#
# COMPACT_ATOMS: atom_id res chain seq x y z
N ILE A 1 27.29 33.24 -2.66
CA ILE A 1 28.46 34.08 -2.28
C ILE A 1 29.76 33.59 -2.92
N VAL A 2 30.10 32.29 -2.85
CA VAL A 2 31.32 31.74 -3.48
C VAL A 2 31.28 31.79 -5.03
N GLY A 3 30.18 31.38 -5.67
CA GLY A 3 30.05 31.42 -7.13
C GLY A 3 30.09 32.84 -7.72
N MET A 4 29.51 33.80 -7.00
CA MET A 4 29.49 35.23 -7.38
C MET A 4 30.89 35.87 -7.30
N ARG A 5 31.75 35.41 -6.38
CA ARG A 5 33.14 35.87 -6.24
C ARG A 5 34.09 35.30 -7.29
N LEU A 6 33.77 34.15 -7.90
CA LEU A 6 34.65 33.47 -8.87
C LEU A 6 34.27 33.78 -10.34
N TYR A 7 32.98 33.94 -10.66
CA TYR A 7 32.51 34.06 -12.06
C TYR A 7 31.36 35.09 -12.25
N GLY A 8 31.15 36.02 -11.32
CA GLY A 8 30.08 37.02 -11.42
C GLY A 8 28.67 36.41 -11.47
N ASP A 9 27.77 36.99 -12.27
CA ASP A 9 26.37 36.52 -12.39
C ASP A 9 26.24 35.10 -12.98
N ALA A 10 27.12 34.72 -13.92
CA ALA A 10 27.14 33.37 -14.49
C ALA A 10 27.48 32.30 -13.43
N GLY A 11 28.35 32.65 -12.48
CA GLY A 11 28.69 31.79 -11.34
C GLY A 11 27.52 31.56 -10.39
N VAL A 12 26.58 32.50 -10.28
CA VAL A 12 25.36 32.34 -9.48
C VAL A 12 24.41 31.35 -10.14
N ALA A 13 24.21 31.45 -11.46
CA ALA A 13 23.36 30.52 -12.20
C ALA A 13 23.87 29.08 -12.13
N ILE A 14 25.18 28.87 -12.35
CA ILE A 14 25.80 27.54 -12.27
C ILE A 14 25.73 26.99 -10.84
N ALA A 15 26.07 27.80 -9.84
CA ALA A 15 26.00 27.36 -8.44
C ALA A 15 24.58 26.99 -8.01
N THR A 16 23.58 27.73 -8.50
CA THR A 16 22.16 27.43 -8.22
C THR A 16 21.74 26.13 -8.89
N GLY A 17 22.07 25.94 -10.17
CA GLY A 17 21.76 24.69 -10.89
C GLY A 17 22.40 23.47 -10.24
N VAL A 18 23.67 23.56 -9.86
CA VAL A 18 24.37 22.47 -9.16
C VAL A 18 23.75 22.22 -7.79
N LEU A 19 23.46 23.28 -7.02
CA LEU A 19 22.82 23.12 -5.71
C LEU A 19 21.45 22.45 -5.84
N THR A 20 20.63 22.87 -6.79
CA THR A 20 19.32 22.25 -7.06
C THR A 20 19.48 20.79 -7.43
N PHE A 21 20.40 20.45 -8.34
CA PHE A 21 20.65 19.06 -8.71
C PHE A 21 21.06 18.21 -7.50
N VAL A 22 21.98 18.69 -6.67
CA VAL A 22 22.43 17.99 -5.47
C VAL A 22 21.28 17.79 -4.48
N VAL A 23 20.50 18.83 -4.20
CA VAL A 23 19.34 18.72 -3.29
C VAL A 23 18.29 17.76 -3.85
N LEU A 24 17.96 17.84 -5.13
CA LEU A 24 17.01 16.92 -5.76
C LEU A 24 17.48 15.47 -5.65
N VAL A 25 18.75 15.19 -5.94
CA VAL A 25 19.26 13.81 -5.90
C VAL A 25 19.35 13.30 -4.46
N PHE A 26 20.02 14.03 -3.57
CA PHE A 26 20.39 13.52 -2.25
C PHE A 26 19.35 13.77 -1.16
N ALA A 27 18.58 14.86 -1.23
CA ALA A 27 17.58 15.18 -0.22
C ALA A 27 16.16 14.75 -0.62
N GLU A 28 15.89 14.64 -1.92
CA GLU A 28 14.54 14.34 -2.40
C GLU A 28 14.39 12.94 -2.98
N VAL A 29 15.04 12.65 -4.11
CA VAL A 29 14.80 11.42 -4.88
C VAL A 29 15.36 10.21 -4.14
N LEU A 30 16.64 10.24 -3.73
CA LEU A 30 17.30 9.10 -3.12
C LEU A 30 16.66 8.68 -1.78
N PRO A 31 16.35 9.60 -0.84
CA PRO A 31 15.65 9.23 0.39
C PRO A 31 14.24 8.67 0.13
N LYS A 32 13.49 9.25 -0.83
CA LYS A 32 12.17 8.73 -1.21
C LYS A 32 12.27 7.32 -1.80
N THR A 33 13.26 7.04 -2.64
CA THR A 33 13.47 5.71 -3.21
C THR A 33 13.83 4.69 -2.13
N ILE A 34 14.72 5.04 -1.18
CA ILE A 34 15.06 4.15 -0.06
C ILE A 34 13.83 3.88 0.82
N ALA A 35 13.03 4.91 1.11
CA ALA A 35 11.79 4.76 1.87
C ALA A 35 10.77 3.85 1.16
N ALA A 36 10.70 3.90 -0.17
CA ALA A 36 9.85 3.02 -0.96
C ALA A 36 10.34 1.56 -1.00
N LEU A 37 11.67 1.33 -1.00
CA LEU A 37 12.26 -0.01 -1.01
C LEU A 37 12.24 -0.68 0.36
N TYR A 38 12.34 0.09 1.45
CA TYR A 38 12.34 -0.41 2.83
C TYR A 38 11.26 0.26 3.68
N PRO A 39 9.97 0.07 3.34
CA PRO A 39 8.86 0.77 3.99
C PRO A 39 8.78 0.47 5.48
N GLU A 40 8.99 -0.77 5.92
CA GLU A 40 8.87 -1.11 7.35
C GLU A 40 9.90 -0.40 8.24
N LYS A 41 11.17 -0.34 7.79
CA LYS A 41 12.26 0.27 8.56
C LYS A 41 12.15 1.79 8.64
N VAL A 42 11.59 2.43 7.61
CA VAL A 42 11.41 3.88 7.56
C VAL A 42 10.07 4.28 8.17
N ALA A 43 9.00 3.52 7.91
CA ALA A 43 7.67 3.83 8.42
C ALA A 43 7.58 3.72 9.94
N TYR A 44 8.27 2.77 10.59
CA TYR A 44 8.20 2.63 12.05
C TYR A 44 8.62 3.92 12.79
N PRO A 45 9.82 4.49 12.58
CA PRO A 45 10.20 5.75 13.22
C PRO A 45 9.42 6.95 12.67
N SER A 46 9.12 6.99 11.36
CA SER A 46 8.36 8.10 10.77
C SER A 46 6.92 8.16 11.28
N SER A 47 6.30 7.02 11.63
CA SER A 47 4.92 6.95 12.13
C SER A 47 4.73 7.76 13.41
N PHE A 48 5.75 7.81 14.27
CA PHE A 48 5.71 8.56 15.52
C PHE A 48 5.53 10.07 15.29
N LEU A 49 6.16 10.61 14.24
CA LEU A 49 6.03 12.01 13.86
C LEU A 49 4.82 12.28 12.96
N LEU A 50 4.52 11.35 12.05
CA LEU A 50 3.42 11.49 11.10
C LEU A 50 2.04 11.34 11.75
N ALA A 51 1.90 10.51 12.79
CA ALA A 51 0.62 10.32 13.49
C ALA A 51 0.04 11.61 14.09
N PRO A 52 0.78 12.42 14.89
CA PRO A 52 0.25 13.69 15.39
C PRO A 52 0.03 14.70 14.26
N LEU A 53 0.89 14.74 13.24
CA LEU A 53 0.71 15.60 12.07
C LEU A 53 -0.57 15.25 11.29
N GLN A 54 -0.88 13.96 11.17
CA GLN A 54 -2.11 13.46 10.57
C GLN A 54 -3.33 13.95 11.34
N ILE A 55 -3.33 13.87 12.68
CA ILE A 55 -4.43 14.37 13.52
C ILE A 55 -4.62 15.88 13.32
N LEU A 56 -3.53 16.64 13.22
CA LEU A 56 -3.60 18.08 12.95
C LEU A 56 -4.15 18.40 11.54
N MET A 57 -3.80 17.60 10.54
CA MET A 57 -4.26 17.77 9.15
C MET A 57 -5.64 17.17 8.88
N MET A 58 -6.13 16.26 9.71
CA MET A 58 -7.46 15.65 9.61
C MET A 58 -8.62 16.65 9.36
N PRO A 59 -8.76 17.77 10.08
CA PRO A 59 -9.83 18.74 9.80
C PRO A 59 -9.74 19.33 8.38
N LEU A 60 -8.53 19.58 7.88
CA LEU A 60 -8.32 20.07 6.52
C LEU A 60 -8.69 19.00 5.48
N VAL A 61 -8.24 17.76 5.70
CA VAL A 61 -8.58 16.62 4.84
C VAL A 61 -10.08 16.39 4.79
N TRP A 62 -10.78 16.48 5.92
CA TRP A 62 -12.24 16.36 5.98
C TRP A 62 -12.93 17.45 5.15
N LEU A 63 -12.49 18.70 5.29
CA LEU A 63 -13.05 19.83 4.53
C LEU A 63 -12.86 19.64 3.02
N LEU A 64 -11.66 19.27 2.58
CA LEU A 64 -11.39 19.00 1.17
C LEU A 64 -12.25 17.85 0.64
N ASN A 65 -12.34 16.75 1.39
CA ASN A 65 -13.20 15.62 1.02
C ASN A 65 -14.68 16.02 0.95
N ALA A 66 -15.16 16.90 1.83
CA ALA A 66 -16.52 17.42 1.79
C ALA A 66 -16.77 18.23 0.50
N ILE A 67 -15.82 19.07 0.11
CA ILE A 67 -15.89 19.84 -1.14
C ILE A 67 -15.88 18.89 -2.34
N THR A 68 -14.98 17.91 -2.39
CA THR A 68 -14.92 16.93 -3.49
C THR A 68 -16.22 16.14 -3.60
N ARG A 69 -16.80 15.69 -2.47
CA ARG A 69 -18.10 14.99 -2.46
C ARG A 69 -19.24 15.88 -2.92
N MET A 70 -19.24 17.16 -2.56
CA MET A 70 -20.22 18.13 -3.05
C MET A 70 -20.13 18.30 -4.57
N LEU A 71 -18.92 18.50 -5.10
CA LEU A 71 -18.69 18.65 -6.53
C LEU A 71 -19.09 17.37 -7.30
N MET A 72 -18.72 16.19 -6.83
CA MET A 72 -19.09 14.93 -7.47
C MET A 72 -20.60 14.70 -7.47
N ARG A 73 -21.30 15.04 -6.37
CA ARG A 73 -22.77 15.01 -6.32
C ARG A 73 -23.39 15.97 -7.33
N MET A 74 -22.84 17.18 -7.49
CA MET A 74 -23.32 18.14 -8.49
C MET A 74 -23.10 17.64 -9.93
N MET A 75 -22.03 16.87 -10.18
CA MET A 75 -21.76 16.24 -11.47
C MET A 75 -22.53 14.92 -11.69
N GLY A 76 -23.38 14.51 -10.75
CA GLY A 76 -24.14 13.26 -10.83
C GLY A 76 -23.30 11.99 -10.63
N ILE A 77 -22.05 12.12 -10.18
CA ILE A 77 -21.14 11.01 -9.91
C ILE A 77 -21.41 10.51 -8.49
N LYS A 78 -22.03 9.33 -8.40
CA LYS A 78 -22.21 8.62 -7.12
C LYS A 78 -20.89 7.95 -6.74
N THR A 79 -20.09 8.64 -5.94
CA THR A 79 -18.85 8.07 -5.42
C THR A 79 -19.10 7.54 -4.02
N ASP A 80 -19.35 6.23 -3.92
CA ASP A 80 -19.05 5.47 -2.71
C ASP A 80 -17.53 5.43 -2.57
N ILE A 81 -16.94 6.54 -2.14
CA ILE A 81 -15.54 6.55 -1.71
C ILE A 81 -15.52 5.76 -0.41
N VAL A 82 -15.40 4.43 -0.54
CA VAL A 82 -15.02 3.53 0.54
C VAL A 82 -13.59 3.90 0.89
N VAL A 83 -13.46 4.90 1.77
CA VAL A 83 -12.22 5.14 2.48
C VAL A 83 -12.02 3.90 3.34
N SER A 84 -11.03 3.10 3.00
CA SER A 84 -10.55 1.89 3.71
C SER A 84 -11.30 0.58 3.44
N GLY A 85 -10.62 -0.32 2.72
CA GLY A 85 -10.25 -1.61 3.33
C GLY A 85 -11.09 -2.84 3.03
N SER A 86 -12.19 -2.74 2.28
CA SER A 86 -12.90 -3.94 1.83
C SER A 86 -12.31 -4.42 0.50
N LEU A 87 -11.10 -4.98 0.54
CA LEU A 87 -10.59 -5.75 -0.59
C LEU A 87 -11.60 -6.87 -0.89
N SER A 88 -12.08 -6.94 -2.13
CA SER A 88 -12.85 -8.08 -2.58
C SER A 88 -11.97 -9.34 -2.52
N LYS A 89 -12.59 -10.52 -2.43
CA LYS A 89 -11.85 -11.79 -2.35
C LYS A 89 -10.96 -11.99 -3.58
N GLU A 90 -11.42 -11.53 -4.72
CA GLU A 90 -10.74 -11.61 -6.01
C GLU A 90 -9.51 -10.68 -6.04
N GLU A 91 -9.61 -9.48 -5.45
CA GLU A 91 -8.45 -8.59 -5.27
C GLU A 91 -7.44 -9.19 -4.27
N LEU A 92 -7.91 -9.77 -3.16
CA LEU A 92 -7.07 -10.46 -2.18
C LEU A 92 -6.33 -11.66 -2.80
N ARG A 93 -7.03 -12.49 -3.60
CA ARG A 93 -6.44 -13.60 -4.34
C ARG A 93 -5.37 -13.11 -5.32
N THR A 94 -5.61 -11.99 -5.99
CA THR A 94 -4.65 -11.39 -6.94
C THR A 94 -3.38 -10.94 -6.22
N ILE A 95 -3.51 -10.23 -5.09
CA ILE A 95 -2.38 -9.79 -4.27
C ILE A 95 -1.55 -10.99 -3.75
N VAL A 96 -2.22 -12.06 -3.29
CA VAL A 96 -1.53 -13.29 -2.84
C VAL A 96 -0.80 -13.98 -4.00
N HIS A 97 -1.32 -13.91 -5.22
CA HIS A 97 -0.63 -14.42 -6.42
C HIS A 97 0.58 -13.58 -6.81
N GLU A 98 0.49 -12.24 -6.71
CA GLU A 98 1.58 -11.32 -7.04
C GLU A 98 2.71 -11.32 -6.00
N SER A 99 2.40 -11.66 -4.74
CA SER A 99 3.35 -11.70 -3.62
C SER A 99 4.33 -12.89 -3.63
N ARG A 100 4.49 -13.58 -4.78
CA ARG A 100 5.35 -14.77 -4.95
C ARG A 100 6.81 -14.58 -4.57
N SER A 101 7.33 -13.35 -4.64
CA SER A 101 8.73 -13.04 -4.31
C SER A 101 8.96 -12.81 -2.80
N GLN A 102 7.89 -12.53 -2.05
CA GLN A 102 7.93 -12.17 -0.62
C GLN A 102 7.47 -13.35 0.27
N ILE A 103 6.63 -14.25 -0.26
CA ILE A 103 6.02 -15.35 0.48
C ILE A 103 6.54 -16.70 -0.04
N SER A 104 6.91 -17.61 0.86
CA SER A 104 7.27 -19.00 0.50
C SER A 104 6.10 -19.71 -0.18
N ARG A 105 6.37 -20.52 -1.22
CA ARG A 105 5.34 -21.26 -1.98
C ARG A 105 4.36 -22.03 -1.09
N ARG A 106 4.87 -22.69 -0.04
CA ARG A 106 4.03 -23.41 0.93
C ARG A 106 3.02 -22.51 1.64
N ASN A 107 3.44 -21.31 2.04
CA ASN A 107 2.55 -20.36 2.71
C ASN A 107 1.55 -19.75 1.74
N GLN A 108 1.94 -19.55 0.47
CA GLN A 108 1.04 -19.12 -0.58
C GLN A 108 -0.09 -20.13 -0.81
N ASP A 109 0.26 -21.42 -0.94
CA ASP A 109 -0.73 -22.49 -1.17
C ASP A 109 -1.70 -22.62 0.01
N MET A 110 -1.20 -22.48 1.25
CA MET A 110 -2.05 -22.45 2.43
C MET A 110 -3.02 -21.25 2.43
N LEU A 111 -2.54 -20.04 2.12
CA LEU A 111 -3.37 -18.84 2.10
C LEU A 111 -4.49 -18.92 1.05
N LEU A 112 -4.17 -19.44 -0.14
CA LEU A 112 -5.17 -19.67 -1.18
C LEU A 112 -6.19 -20.72 -0.74
N SER A 113 -5.74 -21.81 -0.12
CA SER A 113 -6.62 -22.85 0.43
C SER A 113 -7.55 -22.32 1.52
N VAL A 114 -7.07 -21.41 2.39
CA VAL A 114 -7.90 -20.77 3.42
C VAL A 114 -8.98 -19.86 2.82
N LEU A 115 -8.68 -19.15 1.72
CA LEU A 115 -9.69 -18.36 1.01
C LEU A 115 -10.77 -19.23 0.34
N ASP A 116 -10.42 -20.46 -0.05
CA ASP A 116 -11.34 -21.41 -0.66
C ASP A 116 -12.18 -22.20 0.36
N LEU A 117 -11.68 -22.39 1.60
CA LEU A 117 -12.40 -23.07 2.69
C LEU A 117 -13.76 -22.42 3.02
N GLU A 118 -13.90 -21.11 2.86
CA GLU A 118 -15.17 -20.42 3.13
C GLU A 118 -16.28 -20.79 2.11
N LYS A 119 -15.90 -21.29 0.93
CA LYS A 119 -16.84 -21.73 -0.12
C LYS A 119 -17.03 -23.25 -0.12
N MET A 120 -16.20 -24.00 0.61
CA MET A 120 -16.31 -25.46 0.69
C MET A 120 -17.53 -25.87 1.52
N THR A 121 -18.27 -26.83 1.01
CA THR A 121 -19.40 -27.46 1.69
C THR A 121 -18.97 -28.77 2.34
N VAL A 122 -19.79 -29.32 3.22
CA VAL A 122 -19.53 -30.63 3.86
C VAL A 122 -19.42 -31.74 2.81
N ASP A 123 -20.17 -31.62 1.72
CA ASP A 123 -20.15 -32.57 0.60
C ASP A 123 -18.77 -32.63 -0.07
N ASP A 124 -18.07 -31.50 -0.15
CA ASP A 124 -16.74 -31.37 -0.77
C ASP A 124 -15.61 -32.01 0.06
N ILE A 125 -15.85 -32.31 1.34
CA ILE A 125 -14.84 -32.82 2.29
C ILE A 125 -15.18 -34.24 2.79
N MET A 126 -16.46 -34.60 2.82
CA MET A 126 -16.87 -35.89 3.39
C MET A 126 -16.33 -37.08 2.60
N VAL A 127 -16.01 -38.16 3.31
CA VAL A 127 -15.69 -39.44 2.68
C VAL A 127 -17.00 -40.09 2.20
N PRO A 128 -17.12 -40.46 0.91
CA PRO A 128 -18.32 -41.11 0.38
C PRO A 128 -18.67 -42.36 1.18
N ARG A 129 -19.97 -42.59 1.42
CA ARG A 129 -20.44 -43.75 2.23
C ARG A 129 -19.95 -45.10 1.70
N SER A 130 -19.72 -45.22 0.39
CA SER A 130 -19.16 -46.41 -0.25
C SER A 130 -17.72 -46.73 0.13
N GLU A 131 -16.98 -45.73 0.64
CA GLU A 131 -15.56 -45.85 1.01
C GLU A 131 -15.36 -45.95 2.53
N ILE A 132 -16.46 -45.97 3.30
CA ILE A 132 -16.41 -46.11 4.75
C ILE A 132 -16.16 -47.59 5.10
N ILE A 133 -15.02 -47.87 5.72
CA ILE A 133 -14.72 -49.19 6.29
C ILE A 133 -15.38 -49.28 7.67
N GLY A 134 -16.45 -50.07 7.76
CA GLY A 134 -17.12 -50.40 9.01
C GLY A 134 -16.62 -51.73 9.59
N ILE A 135 -16.54 -51.83 10.92
CA ILE A 135 -16.35 -53.10 11.63
C ILE A 135 -17.73 -53.55 12.13
N ASP A 136 -18.16 -54.73 11.71
CA ASP A 136 -19.39 -55.36 12.21
C ASP A 136 -19.11 -55.96 13.59
N ILE A 137 -19.97 -55.65 14.56
CA ILE A 137 -19.83 -56.06 15.97
C ILE A 137 -20.91 -57.07 16.40
N ASN A 138 -21.59 -57.71 15.45
CA ASN A 138 -22.51 -58.83 15.72
C ASN A 138 -21.81 -60.20 15.70
#